data_AF-R6EWT4-F1
#
_entry.id   AF-R6EWT4-F1
#
_cell.length_a   1.000
_cell.length_b   1.000
_cell.length_c   1.000
_cell.angle_alpha   90.00
_cell.angle_beta   90.00
_cell.angle_gamma   90.00
#
_symmetry.space_group_name_H-M   'P 1'
#
loop_
_entity.id
_entity.type
_entity.pdbx_description
1 polymer ?
#
loop_
_entity_poly.entity_id
_entity_poly.type
_entity_poly.pdbx_seq_one_letter_code
_entity_poly.pdbx_strand_id
1 'polypeptide(L)'
;MAEYLSSSKKKVTAPLFFEMKKCGEKISWLTAYDYTTASILDQAGIDTILVGDSASNVMHGNATTLPITVDEMIFHARAVARATEHAFVVCDMPFGSYQISEEDGIRNAVRIMKEAGVDGVKLEGGAEIAPMIKKIVAAGIPVCGHLGLTPQSVHQFGGYGLRAKEEAEAEKLIADAKALEAAGCCSIVLEKIPADLAEKVTAAVNCPTIGIGAGNKCDGQVLVYADMLGMNKGFKPKFLRQYADLHSIITDAVGRYVADVKSSDFPNENESY
;
A
#
# COMPACT_ATOMS: atom_id res chain seq x y z
N MET A 1 -17.98 -15.86 -14.19
CA MET A 1 -16.75 -15.36 -14.84
C MET A 1 -15.69 -15.16 -13.77
N ALA A 2 -15.08 -16.25 -13.33
CA ALA A 2 -13.93 -16.26 -12.42
C ALA A 2 -13.00 -17.41 -12.85
N GLU A 3 -12.50 -17.33 -14.09
CA GLU A 3 -11.53 -18.29 -14.65
C GLU A 3 -10.08 -17.94 -14.28
N TYR A 4 -9.85 -17.14 -13.24
CA TYR A 4 -8.50 -16.71 -12.81
C TYR A 4 -8.05 -17.25 -11.44
N LEU A 5 -8.75 -18.24 -10.90
CA LEU A 5 -8.28 -18.97 -9.71
C LEU A 5 -7.27 -20.03 -10.16
N SER A 6 -6.06 -19.56 -10.49
CA SER A 6 -4.90 -20.44 -10.75
C SER A 6 -4.52 -21.16 -9.46
N SER A 7 -4.60 -22.49 -9.46
CA SER A 7 -4.41 -23.37 -8.31
C SER A 7 -2.94 -23.62 -7.92
N SER A 8 -2.02 -22.71 -8.24
CA SER A 8 -0.65 -22.66 -7.71
C SER A 8 0.04 -21.42 -8.28
N LYS A 9 -0.15 -20.24 -7.66
CA LYS A 9 0.75 -19.12 -7.92
C LYS A 9 2.03 -19.35 -7.12
N LYS A 10 3.19 -18.97 -7.65
CA LYS A 10 4.42 -18.92 -6.85
C LYS A 10 4.38 -17.65 -6.01
N LYS A 11 4.97 -17.66 -4.81
CA LYS A 11 5.14 -16.47 -3.98
C LYS A 11 5.83 -15.35 -4.78
N VAL A 12 5.24 -14.16 -4.80
CA VAL A 12 5.81 -12.95 -5.39
C VAL A 12 6.95 -12.48 -4.49
N THR A 13 8.07 -12.09 -5.11
CA THR A 13 9.29 -11.69 -4.42
C THR A 13 9.85 -10.40 -5.03
N ALA A 14 10.69 -9.69 -4.29
CA ALA A 14 11.30 -8.45 -4.78
C ALA A 14 12.02 -8.59 -6.16
N PRO A 15 12.78 -9.68 -6.44
CA PRO A 15 13.34 -9.89 -7.78
C PRO A 15 12.29 -10.06 -8.89
N LEU A 16 11.13 -10.65 -8.58
CA LEU A 16 10.07 -10.86 -9.57
C LEU A 16 9.52 -9.54 -10.10
N PHE A 17 9.51 -8.47 -9.30
CA PHE A 17 9.08 -7.15 -9.75
C PHE A 17 9.90 -6.66 -10.97
N PHE A 18 11.21 -6.86 -10.95
CA PHE A 18 12.09 -6.47 -12.07
C PHE A 18 11.78 -7.27 -13.34
N GLU A 19 11.51 -8.57 -13.20
CA GLU A 19 11.11 -9.41 -14.34
C GLU A 19 9.75 -9.01 -14.90
N MET A 20 8.77 -8.71 -14.03
CA MET A 20 7.45 -8.21 -14.45
C MET A 20 7.56 -6.91 -15.26
N LYS A 21 8.36 -5.95 -14.79
CA LYS A 21 8.65 -4.72 -15.56
C LYS A 21 9.30 -5.03 -16.90
N LYS A 22 10.32 -5.90 -16.92
CA LYS A 22 11.05 -6.26 -18.14
C LYS A 22 10.16 -6.94 -19.19
N CYS A 23 9.19 -7.76 -18.78
CA CYS A 23 8.23 -8.38 -19.68
C CYS A 23 6.99 -7.50 -19.97
N GLY A 24 6.87 -6.33 -19.33
CA GLY A 24 5.73 -5.43 -19.48
C GLY A 24 4.47 -5.88 -18.75
N GLU A 25 4.58 -6.85 -17.84
CA GLU A 25 3.50 -7.29 -16.97
C GLU A 25 3.26 -6.27 -15.85
N LYS A 26 2.01 -5.80 -15.70
CA LYS A 26 1.68 -4.77 -14.72
C LYS A 26 1.53 -5.35 -13.32
N ILE A 27 2.12 -4.68 -12.33
CA ILE A 27 2.12 -5.12 -10.94
C ILE A 27 0.92 -4.55 -10.20
N SER A 28 0.07 -5.41 -9.66
CA SER A 28 -1.16 -5.04 -8.95
C SER A 28 -0.96 -4.98 -7.44
N TRP A 29 -1.27 -3.82 -6.84
CA TRP A 29 -1.13 -3.60 -5.41
C TRP A 29 -2.47 -3.17 -4.80
N LEU A 30 -2.80 -3.70 -3.63
CA LEU A 30 -3.89 -3.21 -2.79
C LEU A 30 -3.45 -3.15 -1.34
N THR A 31 -4.05 -2.24 -0.57
CA THR A 31 -3.83 -2.27 0.88
C THR A 31 -4.64 -3.37 1.56
N ALA A 32 -4.18 -3.86 2.71
CA ALA A 32 -5.00 -4.65 3.63
C ALA A 32 -4.46 -4.49 5.06
N TYR A 33 -5.32 -4.70 6.07
CA TYR A 33 -4.96 -4.47 7.47
C TYR A 33 -5.42 -5.59 8.42
N ASP A 34 -6.03 -6.65 7.89
CA ASP A 34 -6.55 -7.77 8.66
C ASP A 34 -6.43 -9.09 7.89
N TYR A 35 -6.60 -10.19 8.61
CA TYR A 35 -6.44 -11.55 8.08
C TYR A 35 -7.47 -11.88 6.99
N THR A 36 -8.75 -11.57 7.23
CA THR A 36 -9.85 -11.97 6.35
C THR A 36 -9.75 -11.26 5.00
N THR A 37 -9.55 -9.94 5.03
CA THR A 37 -9.37 -9.15 3.81
C THR A 37 -8.14 -9.61 3.04
N ALA A 38 -6.99 -9.77 3.71
CA ALA A 38 -5.76 -10.21 3.05
C ALA A 38 -5.90 -11.59 2.39
N SER A 39 -6.58 -12.54 3.06
CA SER A 39 -6.82 -13.88 2.50
C SER A 39 -7.65 -13.81 1.21
N ILE A 40 -8.69 -12.97 1.18
CA ILE A 40 -9.53 -12.76 -0.02
C ILE A 40 -8.69 -12.15 -1.15
N LEU A 41 -7.87 -11.13 -0.85
CA LEU A 41 -7.04 -10.47 -1.86
C LEU A 41 -5.96 -11.40 -2.43
N ASP A 42 -5.31 -12.20 -1.57
CA ASP A 42 -4.30 -13.18 -1.98
C ASP A 42 -4.91 -14.25 -2.91
N GLN A 43 -6.06 -14.80 -2.55
CA GLN A 43 -6.80 -15.77 -3.37
C GLN A 43 -7.31 -15.18 -4.68
N ALA A 44 -7.69 -13.90 -4.68
CA ALA A 44 -8.03 -13.16 -5.90
C ALA A 44 -6.81 -12.92 -6.81
N GLY A 45 -5.60 -13.13 -6.29
CA GLY A 45 -4.37 -13.16 -7.06
C GLY A 45 -3.70 -11.80 -7.23
N ILE A 46 -3.83 -10.90 -6.25
CA ILE A 46 -3.06 -9.65 -6.17
C ILE A 46 -1.55 -9.94 -6.09
N ASP A 47 -0.70 -9.10 -6.69
CA ASP A 47 0.74 -9.32 -6.66
C ASP A 47 1.38 -8.84 -5.34
N THR A 48 0.87 -7.74 -4.79
CA THR A 48 1.38 -7.13 -3.55
C THR A 48 0.26 -6.68 -2.63
N ILE A 49 0.41 -6.95 -1.34
CA ILE A 49 -0.44 -6.40 -0.28
C ILE A 49 0.38 -5.37 0.53
N LEU A 50 -0.09 -4.12 0.53
CA LEU A 50 0.49 -3.03 1.32
C LEU A 50 -0.24 -2.88 2.65
N VAL A 51 0.46 -3.15 3.75
CA VAL A 51 0.04 -2.73 5.09
C VAL A 51 0.47 -1.29 5.25
N GLY A 52 -0.36 -0.39 4.73
CA GLY A 52 -0.04 1.04 4.67
C GLY A 52 -0.43 1.82 5.92
N ASP A 53 0.28 2.90 6.21
CA ASP A 53 -0.04 3.81 7.32
C ASP A 53 -1.40 4.54 7.15
N SER A 54 -1.97 4.49 5.94
CA SER A 54 -3.38 4.74 5.64
C SER A 54 -4.37 4.03 6.59
N ALA A 55 -3.97 2.94 7.26
CA ALA A 55 -4.70 2.34 8.37
C ALA A 55 -5.09 3.36 9.46
N SER A 56 -4.24 4.35 9.71
CA SER A 56 -4.53 5.45 10.65
C SER A 56 -5.87 6.12 10.31
N ASN A 57 -6.16 6.34 9.03
CA ASN A 57 -7.42 6.93 8.60
C ASN A 57 -8.55 5.90 8.55
N VAL A 58 -8.36 4.82 7.81
CA VAL A 58 -9.47 3.91 7.45
C VAL A 58 -9.79 2.86 8.49
N MET A 59 -8.84 2.55 9.38
CA MET A 59 -9.03 1.61 10.47
C MET A 59 -9.18 2.31 11.82
N HIS A 60 -8.43 3.40 12.06
CA HIS A 60 -8.40 4.05 13.38
C HIS A 60 -9.19 5.38 13.42
N GLY A 61 -9.61 5.91 12.27
CA GLY A 61 -10.40 7.14 12.20
C GLY A 61 -9.62 8.43 12.52
N ASN A 62 -8.28 8.38 12.53
CA ASN A 62 -7.46 9.56 12.69
C ASN A 62 -7.58 10.48 11.47
N ALA A 63 -7.34 11.78 11.68
CA ALA A 63 -7.39 12.78 10.61
C ALA A 63 -6.21 12.70 9.62
N THR A 64 -5.06 12.18 10.06
CA THR A 64 -3.83 12.03 9.27
C THR A 64 -3.17 10.69 9.56
N THR A 65 -2.14 10.33 8.79
CA THR A 65 -1.35 9.12 9.04
C THR A 65 -0.32 9.28 10.18
N LEU A 66 -0.07 10.50 10.64
CA LEU A 66 0.96 10.79 11.64
C LEU A 66 0.81 10.07 13.00
N PRO A 67 -0.41 9.87 13.55
CA PRO A 67 -0.54 9.26 14.87
C PRO A 67 -0.20 7.77 14.93
N ILE A 68 -0.22 7.06 13.80
CA ILE A 68 -0.02 5.61 13.82
C ILE A 68 1.40 5.25 14.18
N THR A 69 1.55 4.27 15.05
CA THR A 69 2.82 3.85 15.65
C THR A 69 3.38 2.61 14.98
N VAL A 70 4.67 2.32 15.21
CA VAL A 70 5.30 1.07 14.75
C VAL A 70 4.58 -0.17 15.31
N ASP A 71 4.12 -0.12 16.56
CA ASP A 71 3.45 -1.25 17.21
C ASP A 71 2.07 -1.54 16.58
N GLU A 72 1.33 -0.49 16.20
CA GLU A 72 0.07 -0.61 15.47
C GLU A 72 0.28 -1.12 14.04
N MET A 73 1.34 -0.66 13.36
CA MET A 73 1.73 -1.21 12.05
C MET A 73 2.05 -2.70 12.15
N ILE A 74 2.84 -3.12 13.16
CA ILE A 74 3.14 -4.54 13.43
C ILE A 74 1.86 -5.33 13.76
N PHE A 75 0.90 -4.72 14.46
CA PHE A 75 -0.39 -5.36 14.75
C PHE A 75 -1.17 -5.70 13.47
N HIS A 76 -1.33 -4.76 12.56
CA HIS A 76 -1.99 -5.03 11.28
C HIS A 76 -1.17 -5.98 10.40
N ALA A 77 0.14 -5.73 10.32
CA ALA A 77 1.01 -6.48 9.43
C ALA A 77 1.12 -7.96 9.80
N ARG A 78 1.13 -8.30 11.09
CA ARG A 78 1.16 -9.72 11.51
C ARG A 78 -0.09 -10.48 11.07
N ALA A 79 -1.25 -9.82 11.03
CA ALA A 79 -2.50 -10.45 10.63
C ALA A 79 -2.51 -10.71 9.12
N VAL A 80 -2.05 -9.73 8.35
CA VAL A 80 -1.92 -9.82 6.88
C VAL A 80 -0.89 -10.87 6.47
N ALA A 81 0.29 -10.87 7.09
CA ALA A 81 1.33 -11.85 6.79
C ALA A 81 0.88 -13.29 7.03
N ARG A 82 0.10 -13.54 8.09
CA ARG A 82 -0.47 -14.87 8.38
C ARG A 82 -1.51 -15.33 7.37
N ALA A 83 -2.17 -14.41 6.68
CA ALA A 83 -3.22 -14.70 5.71
C ALA A 83 -2.69 -14.92 4.29
N THR A 84 -1.49 -14.42 4.00
CA THR A 84 -0.98 -14.26 2.65
C THR A 84 -0.04 -15.41 2.28
N GLU A 85 -0.39 -16.19 1.26
CA GLU A 85 0.45 -17.29 0.78
C GLU A 85 1.27 -16.87 -0.45
N HIS A 86 0.74 -15.99 -1.31
CA HIS A 86 1.29 -15.72 -2.64
C HIS A 86 1.78 -14.29 -2.84
N ALA A 87 1.03 -13.28 -2.43
CA ALA A 87 1.36 -11.88 -2.66
C ALA A 87 2.59 -11.46 -1.84
N PHE A 88 3.36 -10.50 -2.35
CA PHE A 88 4.43 -9.85 -1.59
C PHE A 88 3.79 -8.92 -0.54
N VAL A 89 4.10 -9.10 0.74
CA VAL A 89 3.56 -8.26 1.81
C VAL A 89 4.58 -7.19 2.17
N VAL A 90 4.21 -5.93 1.99
CA VAL A 90 5.04 -4.77 2.35
C VAL A 90 4.37 -3.99 3.46
N CYS A 91 5.13 -3.61 4.49
CA CYS A 91 4.61 -2.78 5.59
C CYS A 91 5.22 -1.38 5.54
N ASP A 92 4.39 -0.35 5.72
CA ASP A 92 4.90 1.00 5.90
C ASP A 92 5.71 1.14 7.18
N MET A 93 6.80 1.91 7.07
CA MET A 93 7.43 2.53 8.23
C MET A 93 6.69 3.84 8.53
N PRO A 94 6.02 3.98 9.69
CA PRO A 94 5.22 5.16 9.98
C PRO A 94 6.08 6.38 10.30
N PHE A 95 5.46 7.56 10.30
CA PHE A 95 6.13 8.82 10.59
C PHE A 95 6.93 8.77 11.92
N GLY A 96 8.15 9.32 11.90
CA GLY A 96 9.06 9.33 13.05
C GLY A 96 9.82 8.03 13.26
N SER A 97 9.49 6.93 12.58
CA SER A 97 10.16 5.64 12.80
C SER A 97 11.51 5.50 12.10
N TYR A 98 11.80 6.33 11.09
CA TYR A 98 13.07 6.26 10.32
C TYR A 98 13.72 7.63 10.08
N GLN A 99 13.04 8.72 10.42
CA GLN A 99 13.53 10.08 10.21
C GLN A 99 14.39 10.58 11.39
N ILE A 100 14.26 9.96 12.57
CA ILE A 100 14.91 10.45 13.81
C ILE A 100 16.41 10.12 13.82
N SER A 101 16.76 8.86 13.62
CA SER A 101 18.14 8.39 13.65
C SER A 101 18.33 7.16 12.78
N GLU A 102 19.57 6.93 12.36
CA GLU A 102 19.95 5.75 11.58
C GLU A 102 19.70 4.46 12.35
N GLU A 103 20.04 4.45 13.64
CA GLU A 103 19.85 3.29 14.51
C GLU A 103 18.37 2.96 14.68
N ASP A 104 17.52 3.96 14.92
CA ASP A 104 16.08 3.75 15.08
C ASP A 104 15.43 3.27 13.80
N GLY A 105 15.80 3.82 12.64
CA GLY A 105 15.24 3.37 11.36
C GLY A 105 15.56 1.91 11.06
N ILE A 106 16.82 1.48 11.26
CA ILE A 106 17.19 0.07 11.08
C ILE A 106 16.50 -0.80 12.12
N ARG A 107 16.48 -0.38 13.40
CA ARG A 107 15.83 -1.11 14.49
C ARG A 107 14.35 -1.32 14.21
N ASN A 108 13.63 -0.28 13.79
CA ASN A 108 12.20 -0.35 13.48
C ASN A 108 11.92 -1.21 12.24
N ALA A 109 12.73 -1.12 11.19
CA ALA A 109 12.62 -2.01 10.03
C ALA A 109 12.79 -3.47 10.45
N VAL A 110 13.81 -3.77 11.27
CA VAL A 110 14.04 -5.12 11.81
C VAL A 110 12.87 -5.60 12.67
N ARG A 111 12.30 -4.73 13.52
CA ARG A 111 11.11 -5.07 14.32
C ARG A 111 9.93 -5.42 13.43
N ILE A 112 9.63 -4.61 12.42
CA ILE A 112 8.54 -4.87 11.46
C ILE A 112 8.74 -6.23 10.80
N MET A 113 9.93 -6.50 10.26
CA MET A 113 10.21 -7.80 9.61
C MET A 113 10.07 -8.98 10.57
N LYS A 114 10.64 -8.90 11.79
CA LYS A 114 10.69 -10.02 12.73
C LYS A 114 9.36 -10.28 13.45
N GLU A 115 8.66 -9.22 13.84
CA GLU A 115 7.46 -9.32 14.66
C GLU A 115 6.20 -9.51 13.80
N ALA A 116 6.18 -8.97 12.58
CA ALA A 116 5.04 -9.11 11.67
C ALA A 116 5.20 -10.25 10.65
N GLY A 117 6.42 -10.57 10.21
CA GLY A 117 6.66 -11.60 9.20
C GLY A 117 6.34 -11.14 7.76
N VAL A 118 6.50 -9.85 7.47
CA VAL A 118 6.33 -9.28 6.12
C VAL A 118 7.56 -9.50 5.24
N ASP A 119 7.43 -9.28 3.94
CA ASP A 119 8.48 -9.50 2.94
C ASP A 119 9.37 -8.27 2.69
N GLY A 120 8.92 -7.07 3.10
CA GLY A 120 9.69 -5.83 2.99
C GLY A 120 9.01 -4.64 3.66
N VAL A 121 9.66 -3.48 3.56
CA VAL A 121 9.16 -2.21 4.14
C VAL A 121 9.01 -1.11 3.08
N LYS A 122 8.10 -0.16 3.29
CA LYS A 122 7.95 1.05 2.47
C LYS A 122 8.30 2.31 3.28
N LEU A 123 9.07 3.22 2.68
CA LEU A 123 9.51 4.48 3.29
C LEU A 123 9.18 5.66 2.38
N GLU A 124 8.78 6.78 2.98
CA GLU A 124 8.49 8.04 2.28
C GLU A 124 9.65 9.01 2.33
N GLY A 125 10.04 9.55 1.17
CA GLY A 125 11.09 10.55 1.06
C GLY A 125 11.96 10.38 -0.18
N GLY A 126 12.68 11.45 -0.53
CA GLY A 126 13.58 11.52 -1.68
C GLY A 126 15.02 11.17 -1.34
N ALA A 127 15.96 11.87 -1.99
CA ALA A 127 17.39 11.68 -1.80
C ALA A 127 17.83 11.81 -0.32
N GLU A 128 17.11 12.55 0.50
CA GLU A 128 17.38 12.72 1.92
C GLU A 128 17.30 11.41 2.74
N ILE A 129 16.49 10.43 2.33
CA ILE A 129 16.37 9.14 3.02
C ILE A 129 17.16 8.01 2.35
N ALA A 130 17.78 8.27 1.19
CA ALA A 130 18.58 7.28 0.48
C ALA A 130 19.70 6.64 1.35
N PRO A 131 20.41 7.37 2.24
CA PRO A 131 21.37 6.77 3.16
C PRO A 131 20.73 5.73 4.11
N MET A 132 19.52 6.01 4.61
CA MET A 132 18.77 5.08 5.47
C MET A 132 18.37 3.82 4.70
N ILE A 133 17.79 4.00 3.50
CA ILE A 133 17.37 2.88 2.64
C ILE A 133 18.55 1.95 2.37
N LYS A 134 19.71 2.51 2.01
CA LYS A 134 20.91 1.72 1.74
C LYS A 134 21.32 0.85 2.93
N LYS A 135 21.14 1.34 4.17
CA LYS A 135 21.43 0.60 5.39
C LYS A 135 20.41 -0.50 5.67
N ILE A 136 19.12 -0.22 5.46
CA ILE A 136 18.05 -1.23 5.59
C ILE A 136 18.23 -2.35 4.57
N VAL A 137 18.53 -2.00 3.31
CA VAL A 137 18.85 -2.96 2.25
C VAL A 137 20.10 -3.77 2.59
N ALA A 138 21.16 -3.14 3.11
CA ALA A 138 22.37 -3.83 3.56
C ALA A 138 22.12 -4.80 4.74
N ALA A 139 21.06 -4.59 5.52
CA ALA A 139 20.59 -5.53 6.55
C ALA A 139 19.77 -6.70 5.98
N GLY A 140 19.59 -6.77 4.66
CA GLY A 140 18.87 -7.85 3.97
C GLY A 140 17.36 -7.63 3.86
N ILE A 141 16.87 -6.40 4.09
CA ILE A 141 15.45 -6.07 4.07
C ILE A 141 15.10 -5.39 2.73
N PRO A 142 14.19 -5.97 1.91
CA PRO A 142 13.68 -5.29 0.72
C PRO A 142 12.96 -3.99 1.06
N VAL A 143 13.23 -2.94 0.28
CA VAL A 143 12.65 -1.60 0.49
C VAL A 143 11.90 -1.14 -0.74
N CYS A 144 10.68 -0.65 -0.53
CA CYS A 144 9.90 0.10 -1.51
C CYS A 144 10.00 1.59 -1.18
N GLY A 145 10.42 2.43 -2.14
CA GLY A 145 10.42 3.87 -1.96
C GLY A 145 9.03 4.49 -2.17
N HIS A 146 8.80 5.71 -1.69
CA HIS A 146 7.60 6.48 -1.97
C HIS A 146 7.95 7.95 -2.24
N LEU A 147 7.61 8.42 -3.44
CA LEU A 147 7.80 9.79 -3.94
C LEU A 147 6.49 10.42 -4.41
N GLY A 148 6.52 11.73 -4.61
CA GLY A 148 5.36 12.52 -5.01
C GLY A 148 4.71 13.14 -3.78
N LEU A 149 3.40 12.92 -3.60
CA LEU A 149 2.73 13.24 -2.36
C LEU A 149 3.07 12.18 -1.32
N THR A 150 3.84 12.56 -0.30
CA THR A 150 4.12 11.73 0.88
C THR A 150 3.23 12.17 2.05
N PRO A 151 2.14 11.46 2.38
CA PRO A 151 1.19 11.82 3.44
C PRO A 151 1.81 12.13 4.79
N GLN A 152 2.94 11.52 5.15
CA GLN A 152 3.64 11.81 6.41
C GLN A 152 4.16 13.25 6.48
N SER A 153 4.32 13.91 5.33
CA SER A 153 4.73 15.31 5.18
C SER A 153 3.54 16.27 4.99
N VAL A 154 2.30 15.85 5.29
CA VAL A 154 1.08 16.64 5.03
C VAL A 154 1.15 18.07 5.58
N HIS A 155 1.72 18.27 6.77
CA HIS A 155 1.86 19.60 7.37
C HIS A 155 2.96 20.45 6.71
N GLN A 156 4.03 19.82 6.21
CA GLN A 156 5.05 20.51 5.42
C GLN A 156 4.50 20.93 4.06
N PHE A 157 3.59 20.14 3.49
CA PHE A 157 2.96 20.40 2.20
C PHE A 157 1.73 21.30 2.28
N GLY A 158 1.15 21.49 3.46
CA GLY A 158 -0.09 22.24 3.64
C GLY A 158 -1.33 21.49 3.13
N GLY A 159 -1.25 20.18 2.91
CA GLY A 159 -2.37 19.33 2.50
C GLY A 159 -2.01 18.29 1.44
N TYR A 160 -3.03 17.58 0.96
CA TYR A 160 -2.90 16.46 0.03
C TYR A 160 -2.93 16.92 -1.45
N GLY A 161 -2.28 18.02 -1.81
CA GLY A 161 -2.32 18.60 -3.18
C GLY A 161 -1.58 17.78 -4.24
N LEU A 162 -1.84 18.05 -5.53
CA LEU A 162 -1.03 17.49 -6.63
C LEU A 162 0.41 18.04 -6.53
N ARG A 163 1.41 17.18 -6.67
CA ARG A 163 2.85 17.53 -6.56
C ARG A 163 3.53 17.63 -7.93
N ALA A 164 4.71 18.25 -7.95
CA ALA A 164 5.60 18.30 -9.12
C ALA A 164 4.96 18.92 -10.36
N LYS A 165 4.34 20.10 -10.18
CA LYS A 165 3.75 20.88 -11.29
C LYS A 165 4.78 21.72 -12.03
N GLU A 166 5.79 22.18 -11.31
CA GLU A 166 6.85 23.04 -11.83
C GLU A 166 8.04 22.18 -12.31
N GLU A 167 8.76 22.67 -13.32
CA GLU A 167 9.87 21.95 -13.95
C GLU A 167 10.96 21.56 -12.94
N ALA A 168 11.32 22.45 -12.02
CA ALA A 168 12.30 22.16 -10.98
C ALA A 168 11.86 21.05 -10.02
N GLU A 169 10.58 20.97 -9.67
CA GLU A 169 10.05 19.88 -8.85
C GLU A 169 10.04 18.55 -9.62
N ALA A 170 9.77 18.60 -10.93
CA ALA A 170 9.82 17.44 -11.81
C ALA A 170 11.24 16.87 -11.95
N GLU A 171 12.25 17.74 -12.14
CA GLU A 171 13.66 17.34 -12.17
C GLU A 171 14.10 16.73 -10.83
N LYS A 172 13.69 17.36 -9.71
CA LYS A 172 13.96 16.82 -8.37
C LYS A 172 13.36 15.43 -8.21
N LEU A 173 12.10 15.21 -8.62
CA LEU A 173 11.44 13.90 -8.51
C LEU A 173 12.19 12.81 -9.28
N ILE A 174 12.69 13.11 -10.48
CA ILE A 174 13.51 12.17 -11.27
C ILE A 174 14.84 11.89 -10.57
N ALA A 175 15.50 12.92 -10.04
CA ALA A 175 16.74 12.77 -9.29
C ALA A 175 16.55 11.93 -8.02
N ASP A 176 15.47 12.17 -7.28
CA ASP A 176 15.08 11.40 -6.10
C ASP A 176 14.84 9.94 -6.48
N ALA A 177 14.08 9.66 -7.54
CA ALA A 177 13.82 8.29 -8.00
C ALA A 177 15.11 7.53 -8.31
N LYS A 178 16.07 8.18 -8.99
CA LYS A 178 17.40 7.60 -9.24
C LYS A 178 18.20 7.39 -7.96
N ALA A 179 18.10 8.31 -7.00
CA ALA A 179 18.77 8.16 -5.70
C ALA A 179 18.21 6.98 -4.89
N LEU A 180 16.89 6.79 -4.90
CA LEU A 180 16.23 5.64 -4.26
C LEU A 180 16.60 4.32 -4.94
N GLU A 181 16.61 4.28 -6.27
CA GLU A 181 17.10 3.12 -7.03
C GLU A 181 18.55 2.79 -6.66
N ALA A 182 19.44 3.79 -6.67
CA ALA A 182 20.85 3.59 -6.33
C ALA A 182 21.05 3.15 -4.87
N ALA A 183 20.12 3.48 -3.97
CA ALA A 183 20.09 2.99 -2.59
C ALA A 183 19.63 1.53 -2.46
N GLY A 184 19.02 0.97 -3.52
CA GLY A 184 18.62 -0.44 -3.58
C GLY A 184 17.11 -0.69 -3.44
N CYS A 185 16.25 0.30 -3.67
CA CYS A 185 14.81 0.08 -3.70
C CYS A 185 14.41 -1.00 -4.72
N CYS A 186 13.55 -1.94 -4.31
CA CYS A 186 12.98 -2.95 -5.21
C CYS A 186 11.75 -2.45 -5.98
N SER A 187 11.15 -1.35 -5.55
CA SER A 187 10.12 -0.60 -6.28
C SER A 187 10.01 0.83 -5.74
N ILE A 188 9.32 1.70 -6.46
CA ILE A 188 9.05 3.09 -6.05
C ILE A 188 7.59 3.43 -6.29
N VAL A 189 6.85 3.80 -5.24
CA VAL A 189 5.50 4.36 -5.35
C VAL A 189 5.60 5.82 -5.82
N LEU A 190 4.76 6.18 -6.79
CA LEU A 190 4.58 7.54 -7.28
C LEU A 190 3.14 7.98 -6.98
N GLU A 191 2.97 8.88 -6.01
CA GLU A 191 1.66 9.34 -5.58
C GLU A 191 1.35 10.76 -6.05
N LYS A 192 0.19 10.91 -6.68
CA LYS A 192 -0.44 12.20 -7.01
C LYS A 192 0.50 13.20 -7.70
N ILE A 193 1.11 12.74 -8.80
CA ILE A 193 1.95 13.52 -9.72
C ILE A 193 1.34 13.55 -11.15
N PRO A 194 1.74 14.49 -12.03
CA PRO A 194 1.35 14.47 -13.44
C PRO A 194 1.71 13.14 -14.14
N ALA A 195 0.83 12.66 -15.01
CA ALA A 195 0.98 11.34 -15.65
C ALA A 195 2.16 11.28 -16.64
N ASP A 196 2.42 12.38 -17.34
CA ASP A 196 3.56 12.56 -18.23
C ASP A 196 4.89 12.58 -17.45
N LEU A 197 4.90 13.17 -16.26
CA LEU A 197 6.06 13.08 -15.36
C LEU A 197 6.26 11.65 -14.84
N ALA A 198 5.19 10.96 -14.45
CA ALA A 198 5.28 9.57 -14.02
C ALA A 198 5.85 8.65 -15.12
N GLU A 199 5.46 8.86 -16.38
CA GLU A 199 6.04 8.16 -17.54
C GLU A 199 7.55 8.42 -17.67
N LYS A 200 7.97 9.69 -17.54
CA LYS A 200 9.40 10.06 -17.56
C LYS A 200 10.18 9.39 -16.42
N VAL A 201 9.65 9.40 -15.20
CA VAL A 201 10.29 8.73 -14.05
C VAL A 201 10.38 7.22 -14.28
N THR A 202 9.29 6.61 -14.73
CA THR A 202 9.21 5.16 -15.01
C THR A 202 10.26 4.71 -16.01
N ALA A 203 10.50 5.51 -17.05
CA ALA A 203 11.53 5.27 -18.06
C ALA A 203 12.96 5.58 -17.57
N ALA A 204 13.12 6.37 -16.52
CA ALA A 204 14.42 6.82 -16.02
C ALA A 204 15.05 5.89 -14.97
N VAL A 205 14.29 4.93 -14.44
CA VAL A 205 14.74 3.94 -13.45
C VAL A 205 14.44 2.51 -13.92
N ASN A 206 15.29 1.58 -13.53
CA ASN A 206 15.17 0.14 -13.79
C ASN A 206 14.26 -0.55 -12.77
N CYS A 207 14.20 -0.08 -11.52
CA CYS A 207 13.24 -0.58 -10.55
C CYS A 207 11.78 -0.25 -10.97
N PRO A 208 10.81 -1.10 -10.64
CA PRO A 208 9.42 -0.84 -11.00
C PRO A 208 8.79 0.32 -10.25
N THR A 209 7.98 1.08 -10.96
CA THR A 209 7.20 2.20 -10.42
C THR A 209 5.74 1.78 -10.20
N ILE A 210 5.16 2.16 -9.06
CA ILE A 210 3.77 1.83 -8.69
C ILE A 210 2.98 3.12 -8.56
N GLY A 211 2.00 3.34 -9.44
CA GLY A 211 1.24 4.58 -9.47
C GLY A 211 0.03 4.58 -8.52
N ILE A 212 -0.22 5.73 -7.89
CA ILE A 212 -1.52 6.05 -7.29
C ILE A 212 -1.84 7.51 -7.62
N GLY A 213 -2.76 7.72 -8.56
CA GLY A 213 -2.99 9.04 -9.14
C GLY A 213 -1.82 9.59 -9.94
N ALA A 214 -1.00 8.71 -10.53
CA ALA A 214 0.13 9.03 -11.39
C ALA A 214 -0.06 8.58 -12.86
N GLY A 215 -1.29 8.26 -13.27
CA GLY A 215 -1.58 7.74 -14.61
C GLY A 215 -1.22 6.27 -14.80
N ASN A 216 -1.43 5.75 -16.02
CA ASN A 216 -1.31 4.33 -16.36
C ASN A 216 0.06 3.91 -16.92
N LYS A 217 1.03 4.85 -16.93
CA LYS A 217 2.36 4.62 -17.50
C LYS A 217 3.37 4.06 -16.51
N CYS A 218 3.06 4.05 -15.21
CA CYS A 218 3.82 3.31 -14.20
C CYS A 218 3.80 1.79 -14.48
N ASP A 219 4.74 1.05 -13.92
CA ASP A 219 4.87 -0.40 -14.04
C ASP A 219 3.80 -1.17 -13.26
N GLY A 220 3.16 -0.53 -12.28
CA GLY A 220 2.04 -1.07 -11.50
C GLY A 220 1.12 0.01 -10.97
N GLN A 221 0.11 -0.39 -10.20
CA GLN A 221 -0.86 0.52 -9.56
C GLN A 221 -1.18 0.07 -8.14
N VAL A 222 -1.39 1.03 -7.23
CA VAL A 222 -1.85 0.79 -5.86
C VAL A 222 -3.10 1.60 -5.53
N LEU A 223 -4.02 1.01 -4.77
CA LEU A 223 -5.16 1.71 -4.17
C LEU A 223 -5.39 1.22 -2.74
N VAL A 224 -6.01 2.07 -1.92
CA VAL A 224 -6.56 1.66 -0.62
C VAL A 224 -7.77 0.76 -0.88
N TYR A 225 -7.79 -0.46 -0.34
CA TYR A 225 -8.84 -1.43 -0.68
C TYR A 225 -10.24 -0.94 -0.31
N ALA A 226 -10.39 -0.29 0.85
CA ALA A 226 -11.67 0.23 1.33
C ALA A 226 -12.25 1.31 0.40
N ASP A 227 -11.40 2.14 -0.18
CA ASP A 227 -11.82 3.16 -1.16
C ASP A 227 -12.19 2.51 -2.50
N MET A 228 -11.35 1.58 -2.97
CA MET A 228 -11.54 0.82 -4.22
C MET A 228 -12.82 -0.02 -4.19
N LEU A 229 -13.18 -0.59 -3.04
CA LEU A 229 -14.40 -1.38 -2.84
C LEU A 229 -15.62 -0.53 -2.42
N GLY A 230 -15.47 0.80 -2.38
CA GLY A 230 -16.57 1.72 -2.10
C GLY A 230 -17.12 1.65 -0.68
N MET A 231 -16.33 1.20 0.29
CA MET A 231 -16.69 1.19 1.72
C MET A 231 -16.71 2.61 2.30
N ASN A 232 -15.77 3.45 1.87
CA ASN A 232 -15.67 4.84 2.26
C ASN A 232 -16.45 5.74 1.27
N LYS A 233 -17.46 6.47 1.78
CA LYS A 233 -18.26 7.40 0.96
C LYS A 233 -17.74 8.85 0.98
N GLY A 234 -16.90 9.19 1.96
CA GLY A 234 -16.39 10.55 2.17
C GLY A 234 -15.20 10.91 1.27
N PHE A 235 -14.49 9.91 0.77
CA PHE A 235 -13.28 10.10 -0.05
C PHE A 235 -13.54 9.75 -1.51
N LYS A 236 -13.45 10.75 -2.40
CA LYS A 236 -13.71 10.60 -3.84
C LYS A 236 -12.67 11.36 -4.68
N PRO A 237 -11.38 11.01 -4.61
CA PRO A 237 -10.37 11.67 -5.42
C PRO A 237 -10.55 11.30 -6.89
N LYS A 238 -10.12 12.19 -7.80
CA LYS A 238 -10.22 12.00 -9.25
C LYS A 238 -9.55 10.69 -9.74
N PHE A 239 -8.53 10.20 -9.04
CA PHE A 239 -7.77 9.02 -9.45
C PHE A 239 -8.42 7.68 -9.05
N LEU A 240 -9.44 7.70 -8.17
CA LEU A 240 -10.03 6.48 -7.64
C LEU A 240 -11.09 5.93 -8.61
N ARG A 241 -10.99 4.65 -8.94
CA ARG A 241 -12.07 3.87 -9.52
C ARG A 241 -12.64 2.94 -8.44
N GLN A 242 -13.95 3.02 -8.24
CA GLN A 242 -14.67 2.05 -7.40
C GLN A 242 -15.04 0.83 -8.24
N TYR A 243 -14.71 -0.36 -7.75
CA TYR A 243 -15.05 -1.65 -8.38
C TYR A 243 -16.26 -2.33 -7.71
N ALA A 244 -16.69 -1.83 -6.55
CA ALA A 244 -17.89 -2.26 -5.84
C ALA A 244 -18.48 -1.10 -5.02
N ASP A 245 -19.70 -1.30 -4.52
CA ASP A 245 -20.33 -0.45 -3.49
C ASP A 245 -20.59 -1.27 -2.22
N LEU A 246 -19.52 -1.66 -1.53
CA LEU A 246 -19.64 -2.47 -0.32
C LEU A 246 -20.34 -1.74 0.81
N HIS A 247 -20.30 -0.40 0.85
CA HIS A 247 -21.04 0.35 1.86
C HIS A 247 -22.55 0.06 1.79
N SER A 248 -23.15 0.16 0.59
CA SER A 248 -24.56 -0.13 0.40
C SER A 248 -24.86 -1.60 0.69
N ILE A 249 -24.04 -2.52 0.16
CA ILE A 249 -24.21 -3.97 0.36
C ILE A 249 -24.20 -4.34 1.85
N ILE A 250 -23.24 -3.82 2.61
CA ILE A 250 -23.13 -4.08 4.06
C ILE A 250 -24.30 -3.45 4.80
N THR A 251 -24.64 -2.20 4.50
CA THR A 251 -25.74 -1.48 5.17
C THR A 251 -27.07 -2.19 4.96
N ASP A 252 -27.36 -2.64 3.73
CA ASP A 252 -28.58 -3.37 3.41
C ASP A 252 -28.63 -4.76 4.05
N ALA A 253 -27.49 -5.47 4.11
CA ALA A 253 -27.41 -6.76 4.79
C ALA A 253 -27.64 -6.63 6.30
N VAL A 254 -27.02 -5.64 6.93
CA VAL A 254 -27.23 -5.33 8.36
C VAL A 254 -28.69 -4.91 8.59
N GLY A 255 -29.27 -4.09 7.71
CA GLY A 255 -30.67 -3.69 7.80
C GLY A 255 -31.64 -4.87 7.76
N ARG A 256 -31.39 -5.85 6.89
CA ARG A 256 -32.17 -7.10 6.83
C ARG A 256 -32.01 -7.94 8.09
N TYR A 257 -30.78 -8.17 8.55
CA TYR A 257 -30.53 -8.87 9.81
C TYR A 257 -31.26 -8.21 11.00
N VAL A 258 -31.23 -6.88 11.07
CA VAL A 258 -31.97 -6.12 12.10
C VAL A 258 -33.48 -6.33 11.98
N ALA A 259 -34.02 -6.37 10.76
CA ALA A 259 -35.44 -6.64 10.55
C ALA A 259 -35.80 -8.06 11.00
N ASP A 260 -35.03 -9.07 10.60
CA ASP A 260 -35.27 -10.48 10.91
C ASP A 260 -35.21 -10.74 12.43
N VAL A 261 -34.25 -10.12 13.14
CA VAL A 261 -34.16 -10.18 14.61
C VAL A 261 -35.38 -9.51 15.26
N LYS A 262 -35.80 -8.34 14.77
CA LYS A 262 -36.94 -7.60 15.35
C LYS A 262 -38.28 -8.29 15.11
N SER A 263 -38.45 -9.00 14.00
CA SER A 263 -39.62 -9.85 13.75
C SER A 263 -39.53 -11.21 14.41
N SER A 264 -38.39 -11.56 15.04
CA SER A 264 -38.09 -12.91 15.53
C SER A 264 -38.18 -13.98 14.42
N ASP A 265 -37.90 -13.57 13.18
CA ASP A 265 -37.73 -14.50 12.06
C ASP A 265 -36.33 -15.14 12.09
N PHE A 266 -35.35 -14.43 12.68
CA PHE A 266 -34.04 -14.98 13.02
C PHE A 266 -33.80 -15.02 14.55
N PRO A 267 -33.33 -16.15 15.11
CA PRO A 267 -33.28 -17.46 14.46
C PRO A 267 -34.69 -18.09 14.34
N ASN A 268 -34.96 -18.83 13.27
CA ASN A 268 -36.15 -19.68 13.13
C ASN A 268 -35.88 -21.15 13.57
N GLU A 269 -36.86 -22.04 13.38
CA GLU A 269 -36.77 -23.46 13.74
C GLU A 269 -35.59 -24.20 13.07
N ASN A 270 -35.19 -23.82 11.85
CA ASN A 270 -34.06 -24.43 11.14
C ASN A 270 -32.70 -23.91 11.63
N GLU A 271 -32.69 -22.84 12.42
CA GLU A 271 -31.50 -22.16 12.93
C GLU A 271 -31.35 -22.35 14.45
N SER A 272 -32.20 -23.20 15.04
CA SER A 272 -32.29 -23.47 16.48
C SER A 272 -32.05 -24.96 16.76
N TYR A 273 -31.46 -25.27 17.93
CA TYR A 273 -31.14 -26.65 18.37
C TYR A 273 -32.08 -27.16 19.46
#